data_AF-A0A139D6G9-F1
#
_entry.id   AF-A0A139D6G9-F1
#
_cell.length_a   1.000
_cell.length_b   1.000
_cell.length_c   1.000
_cell.angle_alpha   90.00
_cell.angle_beta   90.00
_cell.angle_gamma   90.00
#
_symmetry.space_group_name_H-M   'P 1'
#
loop_
_entity.id
_entity.type
_entity.pdbx_description
1 polymer ?
#
loop_
_entity_poly.entity_id
_entity_poly.type
_entity_poly.pdbx_seq_one_letter_code
_entity_poly.pdbx_strand_id
1 'polypeptide(L)'
;LYGDFQPALTSRDEGYALLLTRQGWRNPLGLRRSELQRVAWEYSGSELRRHYWSVLDQGQDDSSRSVLLLDNVQAFDIQFLDASGNRLAQWPEEAVLAEQVAGQRPDVPLPRGIEITLEHEQFGELTRIFPLPDFDPAQVRESFGQQQDTDSDGE
;
A
#
# COMPACT_ATOMS: atom_id res chain seq x y z
N LEU A 1 9.29 -18.60 11.59
CA LEU A 1 8.35 -17.66 10.96
C LEU A 1 8.95 -17.34 9.60
N TYR A 2 8.41 -17.87 8.50
CA TYR A 2 8.95 -17.62 7.16
C TYR A 2 7.98 -16.72 6.40
N GLY A 3 8.50 -15.61 5.88
CA GLY A 3 7.80 -14.55 5.19
C GLY A 3 8.59 -13.26 5.37
N ASP A 4 9.28 -12.82 4.32
CA ASP A 4 10.01 -11.56 4.35
C ASP A 4 9.02 -10.41 4.55
N PHE A 5 9.40 -9.41 5.35
CA PHE A 5 8.55 -8.26 5.60
C PHE A 5 8.36 -7.44 4.33
N GLN A 6 7.11 -7.13 3.98
CA GLN A 6 6.80 -6.19 2.92
C GLN A 6 6.25 -4.88 3.48
N PRO A 7 6.67 -3.70 2.96
CA PRO A 7 6.10 -2.41 3.34
C PRO A 7 4.58 -2.36 3.11
N ALA A 8 3.88 -1.57 3.93
CA ALA A 8 2.45 -1.32 3.77
C ALA A 8 2.13 -0.54 2.48
N LEU A 9 3.10 0.20 1.93
CA LEU A 9 3.02 0.89 0.64
C LEU A 9 4.42 0.89 0.00
N THR A 10 4.51 0.53 -1.29
CA THR A 10 5.75 0.59 -2.05
C THR A 10 5.51 0.75 -3.55
N SER A 11 6.45 1.39 -4.23
CA SER A 11 6.56 1.45 -5.70
C SER A 11 7.83 0.77 -6.23
N ARG A 12 8.48 -0.03 -5.38
CA ARG A 12 9.77 -0.68 -5.68
C ARG A 12 9.61 -2.16 -6.01
N ASP A 13 8.37 -2.61 -6.19
CA ASP A 13 8.07 -3.96 -6.64
C ASP A 13 8.39 -4.09 -8.14
N GLU A 14 8.90 -5.24 -8.57
CA GLU A 14 9.28 -5.45 -9.96
C GLU A 14 8.07 -5.63 -10.90
N GLY A 15 6.94 -6.10 -10.37
CA GLY A 15 5.72 -6.37 -11.15
C GLY A 15 4.66 -5.26 -11.08
N TYR A 16 4.74 -4.39 -10.08
CA TYR A 16 3.70 -3.39 -9.82
C TYR A 16 4.25 -1.97 -9.70
N ALA A 17 3.61 -1.03 -10.39
CA ALA A 17 3.92 0.39 -10.27
C ALA A 17 3.59 0.94 -8.86
N LEU A 18 2.58 0.36 -8.22
CA LEU A 18 2.21 0.67 -6.84
C LEU A 18 1.61 -0.55 -6.17
N LEU A 19 2.10 -0.90 -4.99
CA LEU A 19 1.59 -1.95 -4.12
C LEU A 19 1.31 -1.38 -2.74
N LEU A 20 0.10 -1.59 -2.20
CA LEU A 20 -0.23 -1.13 -0.85
C LEU A 20 -1.26 -2.01 -0.14
N THR A 21 -1.31 -1.87 1.17
CA THR A 21 -2.35 -2.42 2.05
C THR A 21 -3.30 -1.30 2.44
N ARG A 22 -4.59 -1.46 2.16
CA ARG A 22 -5.63 -0.48 2.50
C ARG A 22 -6.70 -1.08 3.40
N GLN A 23 -7.33 -0.22 4.20
CA GLN A 23 -8.57 -0.55 4.91
C GLN A 23 -9.80 -0.32 4.00
N GLY A 24 -10.98 -0.75 4.47
CA GLY A 24 -12.26 -0.44 3.84
C GLY A 24 -12.84 -1.57 2.99
N TRP A 25 -12.36 -2.81 3.15
CA TRP A 25 -13.05 -3.95 2.57
C TRP A 25 -14.28 -4.29 3.40
N ARG A 26 -15.42 -3.65 3.08
CA ARG A 26 -16.69 -3.84 3.80
C ARG A 26 -16.98 -5.33 4.01
N ASN A 27 -17.23 -5.71 5.26
CA ASN A 27 -17.60 -7.06 5.66
C ASN A 27 -19.04 -7.11 6.24
N PRO A 28 -20.07 -6.73 5.46
CA PRO A 28 -21.45 -6.67 5.97
C PRO A 28 -22.01 -8.05 6.35
N LEU A 29 -21.37 -9.14 5.90
CA LEU A 29 -21.76 -10.52 6.18
C LEU A 29 -21.05 -11.10 7.42
N GLY A 30 -20.20 -10.32 8.11
CA GLY A 30 -19.52 -10.76 9.34
C GLY A 30 -18.61 -11.98 9.17
N LEU A 31 -18.06 -12.19 7.97
CA LEU A 31 -17.18 -13.32 7.70
C LEU A 31 -15.89 -13.18 8.51
N ARG A 32 -15.28 -14.28 8.95
CA ARG A 32 -13.97 -14.28 9.64
C ARG A 32 -12.84 -13.98 8.63
N ARG A 33 -12.72 -12.72 8.22
CA ARG A 33 -11.65 -12.21 7.34
C ARG A 33 -11.25 -10.80 7.77
N SER A 34 -10.01 -10.43 7.47
CA SER A 34 -9.52 -9.06 7.69
C SER A 34 -10.29 -8.04 6.84
N GLU A 35 -10.51 -6.84 7.37
CA GLU A 35 -11.00 -5.68 6.59
C GLU A 35 -9.88 -4.98 5.80
N LEU A 36 -8.63 -5.40 6.04
CA LEU A 36 -7.47 -5.02 5.26
C LEU A 36 -7.44 -5.80 3.95
N GLN A 37 -6.95 -5.14 2.90
CA GLN A 37 -6.75 -5.75 1.60
C GLN A 37 -5.43 -5.26 1.00
N ARG A 38 -4.61 -6.22 0.53
CA ARG A 38 -3.47 -5.93 -0.35
C ARG A 38 -4.02 -5.63 -1.74
N VAL A 39 -3.55 -4.54 -2.34
CA VAL A 39 -3.93 -4.11 -3.69
C VAL A 39 -2.69 -3.61 -4.43
N ALA A 40 -2.66 -3.84 -5.75
CA ALA A 40 -1.58 -3.36 -6.60
C ALA A 40 -2.12 -2.76 -7.90
N TRP A 41 -1.33 -1.88 -8.49
CA TRP A 41 -1.55 -1.34 -9.83
C TRP A 41 -0.38 -1.73 -10.73
N GLU A 42 -0.73 -2.34 -11.84
CA GLU A 42 0.20 -2.73 -12.90
C GLU A 42 -0.05 -1.82 -14.10
N TYR A 43 1.03 -1.27 -14.66
CA TYR A 43 0.99 -0.55 -15.93
C TYR A 43 1.83 -1.31 -16.95
N SER A 44 1.18 -1.83 -18.00
CA SER A 44 1.83 -2.65 -19.03
C SER A 44 2.32 -1.84 -20.24
N GLY A 45 2.30 -0.51 -20.17
CA GLY A 45 2.62 0.39 -21.27
C GLY A 45 1.42 0.83 -22.11
N SER A 46 0.27 0.16 -21.98
CA SER A 46 -1.00 0.57 -22.63
C SER A 46 -2.23 0.35 -21.76
N GLU A 47 -2.16 -0.56 -20.78
CA GLU A 47 -3.25 -0.87 -19.88
C GLU A 47 -2.86 -0.57 -18.42
N LEU A 48 -3.82 -0.04 -17.67
CA LEU A 48 -3.76 0.05 -16.22
C LEU A 48 -4.65 -1.03 -15.61
N ARG A 49 -4.04 -1.97 -14.89
CA ARG A 49 -4.73 -3.07 -14.20
C ARG A 49 -4.63 -2.91 -12.69
N ARG A 50 -5.70 -3.29 -11.99
CA ARG A 50 -5.71 -3.41 -10.53
C ARG A 50 -5.75 -4.86 -10.11
N HIS A 51 -4.79 -5.24 -9.28
CA HIS A 51 -4.72 -6.53 -8.61
C HIS A 51 -5.16 -6.40 -7.17
N TYR A 52 -5.82 -7.43 -6.64
CA TYR A 52 -6.18 -7.49 -5.23
C TYR A 52 -6.19 -8.93 -4.72
N TRP A 53 -5.79 -9.10 -3.46
CA TRP A 53 -5.76 -10.39 -2.79
C TRP A 53 -6.93 -10.52 -1.81
N SER A 54 -7.48 -11.72 -1.69
CA SER A 54 -8.63 -11.98 -0.82
C SER A 54 -8.24 -12.30 0.64
N VAL A 55 -6.94 -12.50 0.90
CA VAL A 55 -6.34 -12.77 2.22
C VAL A 55 -4.95 -12.13 2.25
N LEU A 56 -4.55 -11.55 3.39
CA LEU A 56 -3.22 -10.95 3.56
C LEU A 56 -2.11 -11.99 3.76
N ASP A 57 -2.43 -13.12 4.38
CA ASP A 57 -1.47 -14.16 4.74
C ASP A 57 -1.67 -15.41 3.89
N GLN A 58 -1.05 -15.49 2.71
CA GLN A 58 -0.75 -16.78 2.07
C GLN A 58 0.62 -16.75 1.39
N GLY A 59 1.44 -17.76 1.69
CA GLY A 59 2.71 -17.99 1.02
C GLY A 59 2.51 -18.51 -0.41
N GLN A 60 3.42 -18.09 -1.28
CA GLN A 60 3.77 -18.58 -2.63
C GLN A 60 2.69 -18.90 -3.67
N ASP A 61 1.38 -18.91 -3.37
CA ASP A 61 0.34 -19.15 -4.37
C ASP A 61 -0.39 -17.87 -4.79
N ASP A 62 -0.25 -17.58 -6.09
CA ASP A 62 -0.63 -16.36 -6.81
C ASP A 62 -2.16 -16.27 -7.03
N SER A 63 -2.92 -16.13 -5.94
CA SER A 63 -4.39 -16.06 -5.94
C SER A 63 -4.94 -14.64 -6.17
N SER A 64 -4.13 -13.75 -6.76
CA SER A 64 -4.56 -12.38 -7.03
C SER A 64 -5.69 -12.34 -8.04
N ARG A 65 -6.61 -11.39 -7.89
CA ARG A 65 -7.64 -11.10 -8.88
C ARG A 65 -7.28 -9.81 -9.61
N SER A 66 -7.19 -9.89 -10.95
CA SER A 66 -6.89 -8.75 -11.81
C SER A 66 -8.15 -8.15 -12.44
N VAL A 67 -8.21 -6.83 -12.51
CA VAL A 67 -9.27 -6.06 -13.16
C VAL A 67 -8.62 -5.00 -14.06
N LEU A 68 -8.93 -5.01 -15.35
CA LEU A 68 -8.60 -3.91 -16.25
C LEU A 68 -9.38 -2.67 -15.82
N LEU A 69 -8.67 -1.59 -15.45
CA LEU A 69 -9.29 -0.32 -15.08
C LEU A 69 -9.43 0.60 -16.28
N LEU A 70 -8.40 0.67 -17.11
CA LEU A 70 -8.32 1.57 -18.25
C LEU A 70 -7.39 1.00 -19.32
N ASP A 71 -7.77 1.11 -20.59
CA ASP A 71 -6.94 0.83 -21.76
C ASP A 71 -6.46 2.16 -22.40
N ASN A 72 -5.63 2.08 -23.45
CA ASN A 72 -5.11 3.23 -24.20
C ASN A 72 -4.44 4.31 -23.33
N VAL A 73 -3.78 3.86 -22.26
CA VAL A 73 -2.92 4.69 -21.41
C VAL A 73 -1.57 4.85 -22.09
N GLN A 74 -1.10 6.09 -22.25
CA GLN A 74 0.15 6.42 -22.92
C GLN A 74 1.30 6.62 -21.94
N ALA A 75 1.00 7.15 -20.75
CA ALA A 75 1.95 7.31 -19.66
C ALA A 75 1.25 7.17 -18.31
N PHE A 76 1.99 6.64 -17.33
CA PHE A 76 1.54 6.51 -15.95
C PHE A 76 2.73 6.73 -15.01
N ASP A 77 2.68 7.82 -14.25
CA ASP A 77 3.72 8.24 -13.32
C ASP A 77 3.14 8.40 -11.92
N ILE A 78 3.93 8.02 -10.91
CA ILE A 78 3.56 8.11 -9.50
C ILE A 78 4.69 8.80 -8.76
N GLN A 79 4.34 9.83 -8.00
CA GLN A 79 5.25 10.54 -7.11
C GLN A 79 4.70 10.56 -5.69
N PHE A 80 5.60 10.60 -4.73
CA PHE A 80 5.29 10.53 -3.31
C PHE A 80 5.70 11.83 -2.63
N LEU A 81 4.83 12.35 -1.76
CA LEU A 81 5.15 13.53 -0.95
C LEU A 81 5.77 13.07 0.37
N ASP A 82 7.02 13.47 0.63
CA ASP A 82 7.69 13.21 1.90
C ASP A 82 7.11 14.06 3.05
N ALA A 83 7.66 13.91 4.26
CA ALA A 83 7.24 14.69 5.43
C ALA A 83 7.34 16.22 5.22
N SER A 84 8.33 16.67 4.45
CA SER A 84 8.60 18.08 4.12
C SER A 84 7.76 18.59 2.94
N GLY A 85 7.04 17.70 2.23
CA GLY A 85 6.28 17.99 1.02
C GLY A 85 7.10 17.95 -0.27
N ASN A 86 8.33 17.42 -0.25
CA ASN A 86 9.10 17.19 -1.47
C ASN A 86 8.54 15.99 -2.23
N ARG A 87 8.63 16.03 -3.56
CA ARG A 87 8.24 14.93 -4.44
C ARG A 87 9.39 13.95 -4.61
N LEU A 88 9.07 12.67 -4.43
CA LEU A 88 9.98 11.55 -4.59
C LEU A 88 9.45 10.61 -5.67
N ALA A 89 10.34 10.09 -6.51
CA ALA A 89 9.96 9.16 -7.58
C ALA A 89 9.67 7.74 -7.08
N GLN A 90 10.11 7.41 -5.85
CA GLN A 90 9.98 6.07 -5.30
C GLN A 90 9.67 6.12 -3.81
N TRP A 91 8.93 5.12 -3.34
CA TRP A 91 8.68 4.90 -1.92
C TRP A 91 8.83 3.40 -1.58
N PRO A 92 9.40 3.05 -0.40
CA PRO A 92 10.02 3.92 0.59
C PRO A 92 11.31 4.61 0.08
N GLU A 93 11.77 5.62 0.81
CA GLU A 93 13.08 6.23 0.54
C GLU A 93 14.22 5.23 0.74
N GLU A 94 15.29 5.37 -0.03
CA GLU A 94 16.46 4.49 0.06
C GLU A 94 17.08 4.51 1.46
N ALA A 95 17.14 5.69 2.08
CA ALA A 95 17.64 5.86 3.44
C ALA A 95 16.82 5.06 4.47
N VAL A 96 15.48 5.06 4.33
CA VAL A 96 14.58 4.29 5.21
C VAL A 96 14.79 2.78 5.04
N LEU A 97 15.07 2.31 3.82
CA LEU A 97 15.39 0.91 3.58
C LEU A 97 16.77 0.53 4.15
N ALA A 98 17.76 1.42 4.04
CA ALA A 98 19.12 1.19 4.54
C ALA A 98 19.21 1.11 6.07
N GLU A 99 18.30 1.78 6.78
CA GLU A 99 18.22 1.76 8.26
C GLU A 99 17.54 0.50 8.82
N GLN A 100 17.04 -0.40 7.96
CA GLN A 100 16.36 -1.62 8.39
C GLN A 100 17.34 -2.63 9.00
N VAL A 101 17.09 -3.00 10.25
CA VAL A 101 17.86 -4.02 10.95
C VAL A 101 17.28 -5.41 10.66
N ALA A 102 18.12 -6.31 10.17
CA ALA A 102 17.73 -7.70 9.90
C ALA A 102 17.14 -8.37 11.15
N GLY A 103 15.96 -8.96 11.02
CA GLY A 103 15.23 -9.61 12.12
C GLY A 103 14.37 -8.66 12.96
N GLN A 104 14.38 -7.35 12.70
CA GLN A 104 13.42 -6.41 13.26
C GLN A 104 12.36 -6.05 12.22
N ARG A 105 11.16 -5.71 12.70
CA ARG A 105 10.09 -5.20 11.85
C ARG A 105 10.47 -3.80 11.37
N PRO A 106 10.58 -3.54 10.06
CA PRO A 106 10.88 -2.22 9.55
C PRO A 106 9.85 -1.17 9.97
N ASP A 107 10.31 -0.03 10.45
CA ASP A 107 9.47 1.13 10.73
C ASP A 107 9.44 2.06 9.51
N VAL A 108 8.61 1.70 8.54
CA VAL A 108 8.49 2.44 7.29
C VAL A 108 7.30 3.39 7.39
N PRO A 109 7.51 4.72 7.39
CA PRO A 109 6.41 5.68 7.39
C PRO A 109 5.63 5.62 6.07
N LEU A 110 4.37 6.06 6.12
CA LEU A 110 3.62 6.35 4.90
C LEU A 110 4.04 7.72 4.35
N PRO A 111 3.98 7.94 3.03
CA PRO A 111 4.15 9.28 2.48
C PRO A 111 2.98 10.17 2.91
N ARG A 112 3.16 11.50 2.93
CA ARG A 112 2.07 12.45 3.22
C ARG A 112 1.01 12.47 2.12
N GLY A 113 1.38 12.06 0.92
CA GLY A 113 0.46 11.96 -0.20
C GLY A 113 1.08 11.27 -1.40
N ILE A 114 0.21 10.93 -2.35
CA ILE A 114 0.57 10.32 -3.61
C ILE A 114 0.03 11.21 -4.73
N GLU A 115 0.90 11.64 -5.63
CA GLU A 115 0.55 12.30 -6.88
C GLU A 115 0.60 11.26 -8.00
N ILE A 116 -0.49 11.14 -8.76
CA ILE A 116 -0.62 10.23 -9.89
C ILE A 116 -0.86 11.08 -11.12
N THR A 117 -0.02 10.93 -12.13
CA THR A 117 -0.18 11.54 -13.45
C THR A 117 -0.39 10.44 -14.47
N LEU A 118 -1.48 10.54 -15.23
CA LEU A 118 -1.86 9.58 -16.26
C LEU A 118 -2.13 10.32 -17.56
N GLU A 119 -1.48 9.91 -18.64
CA GLU A 119 -1.80 10.38 -20.00
C GLU A 119 -2.63 9.30 -20.71
N HIS A 120 -3.78 9.69 -21.25
CA HIS A 120 -4.66 8.79 -22.00
C HIS A 120 -4.90 9.32 -23.40
N GLU A 121 -4.94 8.43 -24.40
CA GLU A 121 -5.04 8.78 -25.81
C GLU A 121 -6.18 9.76 -26.13
N GLN A 122 -7.35 9.58 -25.50
CA GLN A 122 -8.53 10.41 -25.75
C GLN A 122 -8.68 11.59 -24.79
N PHE A 123 -8.10 11.52 -23.60
CA PHE A 123 -8.39 12.47 -22.51
C PHE A 123 -7.21 13.39 -22.19
N GLY A 124 -6.03 13.13 -22.77
CA GLY A 124 -4.81 13.85 -22.46
C GLY A 124 -4.30 13.53 -21.05
N GLU A 125 -3.56 14.48 -20.48
CA GLU A 125 -2.95 14.35 -19.16
C GLU A 125 -3.94 14.63 -18.03
N LEU A 126 -3.93 13.74 -17.03
CA LEU A 126 -4.72 13.80 -15.81
C LEU A 126 -3.81 13.66 -14.59
N THR A 127 -3.74 14.70 -13.76
CA THR A 127 -3.06 14.64 -12.46
C THR A 127 -4.06 14.58 -11.31
N ARG A 128 -3.80 13.72 -10.34
CA ARG A 128 -4.56 13.60 -9.07
C ARG A 128 -3.60 13.47 -7.90
N ILE A 129 -3.86 14.26 -6.86
CA ILE A 129 -3.12 14.19 -5.59
C ILE A 129 -4.05 13.60 -4.53
N PHE A 130 -3.58 12.56 -3.86
CA PHE A 130 -4.26 11.87 -2.77
C PHE A 130 -3.49 12.12 -1.47
N PRO A 131 -3.99 12.96 -0.55
CA PRO A 131 -3.41 13.05 0.78
C PRO A 131 -3.62 11.72 1.51
N LEU A 132 -2.59 11.24 2.20
CA LEU A 132 -2.72 10.09 3.08
C LEU A 132 -2.95 10.56 4.52
N PRO A 133 -3.67 9.78 5.34
CA PRO A 133 -3.83 10.11 6.75
C PRO A 133 -2.45 10.11 7.42
N ASP A 134 -2.24 11.05 8.35
CA ASP A 134 -1.12 10.97 9.27
C ASP A 134 -1.27 9.67 10.06
N PHE A 135 -0.38 8.73 9.78
CA PHE A 135 -0.33 7.45 10.46
C PHE A 135 0.93 7.44 11.29
N ASP A 136 0.76 7.53 12.62
CA ASP A 136 1.82 7.31 13.58
C ASP A 136 1.79 5.84 14.02
N PRO A 137 2.74 5.00 13.56
CA PRO A 137 2.79 3.59 13.94
C PRO A 137 2.92 3.40 15.45
N ALA A 138 3.52 4.35 16.18
CA ALA A 138 3.69 4.28 17.63
C ALA A 138 2.36 4.47 18.37
N GLN A 139 1.56 5.47 18.00
CA GLN A 139 0.22 5.67 18.59
C GLN A 139 -0.72 4.49 18.35
N VAL A 140 -0.62 3.87 17.17
CA VAL A 140 -1.42 2.68 16.85
C VAL A 140 -0.96 1.47 17.69
N ARG A 141 0.34 1.29 17.94
CA ARG A 141 0.85 0.23 18.83
C ARG A 141 0.36 0.39 20.28
N GLU A 142 0.33 1.61 20.79
CA GLU A 142 -0.15 1.90 22.16
C GLU A 142 -1.64 1.58 22.33
N SER A 143 -2.46 1.97 21.35
CA SER A 143 -3.91 1.68 21.37
C SER A 143 -4.23 0.18 21.27
N PHE A 144 -3.48 -0.60 20.49
CA PHE A 144 -3.63 -2.06 20.45
C PHE A 144 -3.09 -2.76 21.71
N GLY A 145 -2.08 -2.19 22.37
CA GLY A 145 -1.58 -2.69 23.67
C GLY A 145 -2.58 -2.48 24.80
N GLN A 146 -3.18 -1.28 24.89
CA GLN A 146 -4.22 -1.00 25.90
C GLN A 146 -5.49 -1.85 25.75
N GLN A 147 -5.85 -2.23 24.52
CA GLN A 147 -6.98 -3.14 24.28
C GLN A 147 -6.71 -4.58 24.76
N GLN A 148 -5.45 -5.04 24.76
CA GLN A 148 -5.08 -6.34 25.33
C GLN A 148 -5.02 -6.33 26.86
N ASP A 149 -4.62 -5.21 27.46
CA ASP A 149 -4.58 -5.08 28.93
C ASP A 149 -5.97 -4.90 29.56
N THR A 150 -6.95 -4.37 28.81
CA THR A 150 -8.33 -4.22 29.32
C THR A 150 -9.17 -5.50 29.22
N ASP A 151 -8.81 -6.44 28.33
CA ASP A 151 -9.43 -7.77 28.25
C ASP A 151 -8.81 -8.78 29.23
N SER A 152 -7.63 -8.50 29.81
CA SER A 152 -6.93 -9.40 30.74
C SER A 152 -7.22 -9.13 32.23
N ASP A 153 -7.78 -7.96 32.58
CA ASP A 153 -8.22 -7.61 33.95
C ASP A 153 -9.70 -8.01 34.22
N GLY A 154 -10.32 -8.79 33.32
CA GLY A 154 -11.73 -9.18 33.35
C GLY A 154 -12.03 -10.66 33.65
N GLU A 155 -11.07 -11.46 34.12
CA GLU A 155 -11.27 -12.84 34.60
C GLU A 155 -11.17 -12.98 36.13
#